data_AF-A0A9P8N4L0-F1
#
_entry.id   AF-A0A9P8N4L0-F1
#
_cell.length_a   1.000
_cell.length_b   1.000
_cell.length_c   1.000
_cell.angle_alpha   90.00
_cell.angle_beta   90.00
_cell.angle_gamma   90.00
#
_symmetry.space_group_name_H-M   'P 1'
#
loop_
_entity.id
_entity.type
_entity.pdbx_description
1 polymer ?
#
loop_
_entity_poly.entity_id
_entity_poly.type
_entity_poly.pdbx_seq_one_letter_code
_entity_poly.pdbx_strand_id
1 'polypeptide(L)'
;MFGHDGWSSEVIEQSCESRTEGNPAKWMTEAVCRVRVTVFWVTSGAPTSHDGTGFGGGDKRNTRAEAMEKAVKEAETDALKRALRIFGEALGNCLYSKPYLSWIEKVRAREGKQDETKHYTADILVRKPRSGGLPSSQSTLSFPRQGSLPRPGRQSVRALPTNDYYDDEELFEDVGFEP
;
A
#
# COMPACT_ATOMS: atom_id res chain seq x y z
N MET A 1 11.34 -10.13 -8.61
CA MET A 1 12.53 -9.38 -9.06
C MET A 1 13.65 -9.44 -8.03
N PHE A 2 13.49 -8.96 -6.80
CA PHE A 2 14.59 -8.99 -5.80
C PHE A 2 14.36 -9.86 -4.55
N GLY A 3 13.14 -10.36 -4.31
CA GLY A 3 12.77 -10.92 -3.01
C GLY A 3 12.40 -9.81 -2.02
N HIS A 4 11.81 -10.16 -0.87
CA HIS A 4 11.40 -9.17 0.13
C HIS A 4 12.57 -8.65 0.97
N ASP A 5 13.68 -9.38 0.99
CA ASP A 5 14.91 -9.15 1.76
C ASP A 5 16.10 -8.72 0.87
N GLY A 6 15.97 -8.85 -0.46
CA GLY A 6 17.03 -8.49 -1.41
C GLY A 6 17.12 -7.01 -1.76
N TRP A 7 16.34 -6.13 -1.12
CA TRP A 7 16.42 -4.69 -1.35
C TRP A 7 15.92 -3.87 -0.15
N SER A 8 16.36 -2.62 -0.07
CA SER A 8 15.87 -1.63 0.89
C SER A 8 15.73 -0.26 0.23
N SER A 9 14.92 0.61 0.84
CA SER A 9 14.80 2.01 0.46
C SER A 9 14.92 2.91 1.68
N GLU A 10 15.61 4.03 1.54
CA GLU A 10 15.72 5.06 2.58
C GLU A 10 15.43 6.45 2.00
N VAL A 11 14.73 7.28 2.78
CA VAL A 11 14.58 8.70 2.48
C VAL A 11 15.84 9.42 2.95
N ILE A 12 16.61 9.96 2.01
CA ILE A 12 17.85 10.69 2.30
C ILE A 12 17.53 12.12 2.72
N GLU A 13 16.59 12.75 2.01
CA GLU A 13 16.27 14.17 2.18
C GLU A 13 14.82 14.42 1.78
N GLN A 14 14.16 15.29 2.54
CA GLN A 14 12.80 15.71 2.25
C GLN A 14 12.66 17.19 2.59
N SER A 15 12.11 17.96 1.65
CA SER A 15 11.76 19.36 1.82
C SER A 15 10.30 19.57 1.41
N CYS A 16 9.60 20.44 2.14
CA CYS A 16 8.22 20.78 1.85
C CYS A 16 7.96 22.26 2.11
N GLU A 17 7.29 22.91 1.17
CA GLU A 17 6.88 24.31 1.27
C GLU A 17 5.38 24.44 1.03
N SER A 18 4.69 25.16 1.90
CA SER A 18 3.24 25.39 1.78
C SER A 18 2.95 26.87 1.63
N ARG A 19 2.07 27.20 0.69
CA ARG A 19 1.57 28.55 0.44
C ARG A 19 0.05 28.56 0.32
N THR A 20 -0.54 29.74 0.43
CA THR A 20 -1.97 29.95 0.16
C THR A 20 -2.15 30.69 -1.16
N GLU A 21 -3.08 30.25 -1.99
CA GLU A 21 -3.42 30.90 -3.26
C GLU A 21 -4.93 31.01 -3.47
N GLY A 22 -5.34 32.10 -4.15
CA GLY A 22 -6.71 32.30 -4.64
C GLY A 22 -7.62 33.07 -3.68
N ASN A 23 -8.87 33.26 -4.13
CA ASN A 23 -9.97 33.83 -3.36
C ASN A 23 -11.24 32.98 -3.60
N PRO A 24 -11.71 32.18 -2.61
CA PRO A 24 -11.18 32.04 -1.26
C PRO A 24 -9.80 31.38 -1.22
N ALA A 25 -9.01 31.70 -0.19
CA ALA A 25 -7.66 31.19 -0.02
C ALA A 25 -7.66 29.66 0.17
N LYS A 26 -6.96 28.95 -0.71
CA LYS A 26 -6.72 27.50 -0.59
C LYS A 26 -5.26 27.22 -0.34
N TRP A 27 -4.99 26.12 0.35
CA TRP A 27 -3.63 25.66 0.62
C TRP A 27 -3.07 24.90 -0.58
N MET A 28 -1.83 25.21 -0.93
CA MET A 28 -1.05 24.49 -1.92
C MET A 28 0.30 24.16 -1.28
N THR A 29 0.70 22.90 -1.39
CA THR A 29 2.00 22.44 -0.89
C THR A 29 2.76 21.80 -2.03
N GLU A 30 4.06 22.05 -2.06
CA GLU A 30 5.02 21.44 -2.97
C GLU A 30 6.08 20.73 -2.12
N ALA A 31 6.41 19.50 -2.47
CA ALA A 31 7.40 18.71 -1.76
C ALA A 31 8.42 18.11 -2.73
N VAL A 32 9.67 18.07 -2.29
CA VAL A 32 10.77 17.40 -2.97
C VAL A 32 11.32 16.35 -2.02
N CYS A 33 11.48 15.13 -2.51
CA CYS A 33 12.03 14.02 -1.75
C CYS A 33 13.17 13.37 -2.53
N ARG A 34 14.24 12.98 -1.84
CA ARG A 34 15.31 12.14 -2.39
C ARG A 34 15.33 10.80 -1.67
N VAL A 35 15.16 9.74 -2.43
CA VAL A 35 15.16 8.35 -1.95
C VAL A 35 16.35 7.61 -2.53
N ARG A 36 17.02 6.81 -1.71
CA ARG A 36 18.00 5.82 -2.16
C ARG A 36 17.39 4.43 -2.10
N VAL A 37 17.56 3.68 -3.18
CA VAL A 37 17.25 2.26 -3.22
C VAL A 37 18.54 1.48 -3.27
N THR A 38 18.69 0.50 -2.39
CA THR A 38 19.85 -0.40 -2.34
C THR A 38 19.38 -1.82 -2.62
N VAL A 39 20.01 -2.50 -3.57
CA VAL A 39 19.75 -3.90 -3.92
C VAL A 39 20.93 -4.76 -3.50
N PHE A 40 20.64 -5.86 -2.81
CA PHE A 40 21.61 -6.84 -2.35
C PHE A 40 21.60 -8.03 -3.29
N TRP A 41 22.58 -8.10 -4.19
CA TRP A 41 22.65 -9.15 -5.20
C TRP A 41 23.24 -10.44 -4.63
N VAL A 42 22.49 -11.54 -4.73
CA VAL A 42 22.99 -12.88 -4.40
C VAL A 42 24.16 -13.28 -5.31
N THR A 43 24.16 -12.81 -6.55
CA THR A 43 25.15 -13.22 -7.57
C THR A 43 26.47 -12.46 -7.49
N SER A 44 26.46 -11.14 -7.28
CA SER A 44 27.70 -10.34 -7.24
C SER A 44 28.25 -10.17 -5.81
N GLY A 45 27.44 -10.40 -4.77
CA GLY A 45 27.83 -10.24 -3.37
C GLY A 45 27.98 -8.79 -2.90
N ALA A 46 28.20 -7.83 -3.81
CA ALA A 46 28.28 -6.40 -3.50
C ALA A 46 26.93 -5.71 -3.71
N PRO A 47 26.43 -4.88 -2.77
CA PRO A 47 25.21 -4.12 -2.97
C PRO A 47 25.38 -3.03 -4.04
N THR A 48 24.30 -2.68 -4.71
CA THR A 48 24.25 -1.53 -5.63
C THR A 48 23.15 -0.59 -5.19
N SER A 49 23.42 0.72 -5.23
CA SER A 49 22.44 1.73 -4.87
C SER A 49 22.23 2.76 -5.97
N HIS A 50 20.99 3.23 -6.08
CA HIS A 50 20.60 4.31 -6.96
C HIS A 50 19.70 5.29 -6.22
N ASP A 51 19.93 6.57 -6.49
CA ASP A 51 19.18 7.67 -5.88
C ASP A 51 18.17 8.22 -6.90
N GLY A 52 16.98 8.57 -6.40
CA GLY A 52 15.94 9.22 -7.16
C GLY A 52 15.45 10.45 -6.42
N THR A 53 15.33 11.57 -7.13
CA THR A 53 14.64 12.77 -6.63
C THR A 53 13.26 12.84 -7.25
N GLY A 54 12.23 12.95 -6.41
CA GLY A 54 10.84 13.06 -6.80
C GLY A 54 10.19 14.35 -6.31
N PHE A 55 9.09 14.70 -6.95
CA PHE A 55 8.30 15.90 -6.65
C PHE A 55 6.84 15.50 -6.43
N GLY A 56 6.16 16.22 -5.54
CA GLY A 56 4.74 16.02 -5.28
C GLY A 56 4.04 17.30 -4.86
N GLY A 57 2.73 17.37 -5.12
CA GLY A 57 1.91 18.52 -4.76
C GLY A 57 1.45 19.37 -5.94
N GLY A 58 1.21 20.66 -5.70
CA GLY A 58 0.65 21.59 -6.70
C GLY A 58 -0.88 21.62 -6.77
N ASP A 59 -1.57 20.79 -5.98
CA ASP A 59 -3.03 20.79 -5.88
C ASP A 59 -3.54 21.67 -4.74
N LYS A 60 -4.64 22.38 -5.03
CA LYS A 60 -5.31 23.24 -4.05
C LYS A 60 -6.20 22.40 -3.12
N ARG A 61 -5.97 22.49 -1.81
CA ARG A 61 -6.75 21.83 -0.76
C ARG A 61 -7.34 22.82 0.23
N ASN A 62 -8.32 22.35 1.00
CA ASN A 62 -9.03 23.18 1.97
C ASN A 62 -8.19 23.39 3.25
N THR A 63 -7.38 22.40 3.62
CA THR A 63 -6.53 22.46 4.81
C THR A 63 -5.05 22.31 4.46
N ARG A 64 -4.17 22.93 5.27
CA ARG A 64 -2.71 22.80 5.13
C ARG A 64 -2.26 21.34 5.30
N ALA A 65 -2.88 20.62 6.23
CA ALA A 65 -2.55 19.24 6.54
C ALA A 65 -2.83 18.32 5.33
N GLU A 66 -3.98 18.43 4.69
CA GLU A 66 -4.31 17.67 3.48
C GLU A 66 -3.34 17.96 2.32
N ALA A 67 -3.01 19.23 2.10
CA ALA A 67 -2.07 19.62 1.05
C ALA A 67 -0.69 19.01 1.31
N MET A 68 -0.20 19.08 2.56
CA MET A 68 1.10 18.57 2.96
C MET A 68 1.19 17.05 2.92
N GLU A 69 0.17 16.36 3.45
CA GLU A 69 0.11 14.90 3.40
C GLU A 69 0.16 14.38 1.97
N LYS A 70 -0.63 14.99 1.07
CA LYS A 70 -0.62 14.60 -0.35
C LYS A 70 0.75 14.85 -0.98
N ALA A 71 1.28 16.06 -0.84
CA ALA A 71 2.53 16.45 -1.50
C ALA A 71 3.70 15.55 -1.09
N VAL A 72 3.85 15.26 0.21
CA VAL A 72 4.92 14.41 0.72
C VAL A 72 4.79 12.98 0.21
N LYS A 73 3.59 12.38 0.30
CA LYS A 73 3.35 11.01 -0.19
C LYS A 73 3.63 10.87 -1.68
N GLU A 74 3.24 11.88 -2.46
CA GLU A 74 3.50 11.90 -3.89
C GLU A 74 5.01 12.07 -4.20
N ALA A 75 5.70 12.97 -3.51
CA ALA A 75 7.13 13.18 -3.70
C ALA A 75 7.97 11.94 -3.35
N GLU A 76 7.67 11.27 -2.24
CA GLU A 76 8.35 10.03 -1.83
C GLU A 76 8.12 8.90 -2.85
N THR A 77 6.86 8.71 -3.27
CA THR A 77 6.54 7.65 -4.23
C THR A 77 7.14 7.93 -5.61
N ASP A 78 7.18 9.18 -6.05
CA ASP A 78 7.88 9.57 -7.28
C ASP A 78 9.39 9.33 -7.18
N ALA A 79 10.01 9.73 -6.07
CA ALA A 79 11.44 9.53 -5.82
C ALA A 79 11.80 8.04 -5.86
N LEU A 80 11.00 7.19 -5.20
CA LEU A 80 11.18 5.74 -5.17
C LEU A 80 11.06 5.13 -6.58
N LYS A 81 10.03 5.49 -7.36
CA LYS A 81 9.89 5.03 -8.75
C LYS A 81 11.10 5.41 -9.60
N ARG A 82 11.61 6.63 -9.43
CA ARG A 82 12.75 7.16 -10.18
C ARG A 82 14.08 6.53 -9.80
N ALA A 83 14.25 6.11 -8.54
CA ALA A 83 15.39 5.31 -8.12
C ALA A 83 15.30 3.89 -8.70
N LEU A 84 14.13 3.24 -8.59
CA LEU A 84 13.91 1.86 -9.02
C LEU A 84 14.11 1.65 -10.53
N ARG A 85 13.69 2.60 -11.36
CA ARG A 85 13.79 2.45 -12.83
C ARG A 85 15.23 2.21 -13.30
N ILE A 86 16.24 2.70 -12.57
CA ILE A 86 17.65 2.63 -12.98
C ILE A 86 18.16 1.18 -12.98
N PHE A 87 17.54 0.31 -12.17
CA PHE A 87 17.90 -1.11 -12.11
C PHE A 87 17.46 -1.92 -13.34
N GLY A 88 16.61 -1.37 -14.23
CA GLY A 88 16.37 -1.97 -15.54
C GLY A 88 14.99 -1.73 -16.14
N GLU A 89 14.81 -2.26 -17.36
CA GLU A 89 13.61 -2.10 -18.19
C GLU A 89 12.31 -2.47 -17.47
N ALA A 90 12.31 -3.60 -16.76
CA ALA A 90 11.11 -4.11 -16.09
C ALA A 90 10.67 -3.26 -14.88
N LEU A 91 11.56 -2.42 -14.34
CA LEU A 91 11.28 -1.52 -13.21
C LEU A 91 10.91 -0.10 -13.64
N GLY A 92 10.61 0.09 -14.92
CA GLY A 92 10.08 1.34 -15.45
C GLY A 92 11.02 2.07 -16.42
N ASN A 93 12.24 1.56 -16.66
CA ASN A 93 13.11 2.18 -17.68
C ASN A 93 12.50 2.08 -19.08
N CYS A 94 11.68 1.04 -19.35
CA CYS A 94 11.01 0.84 -20.62
C CYS A 94 10.10 2.00 -21.02
N LEU A 95 9.57 2.76 -20.06
CA LEU A 95 8.73 3.94 -20.30
C LEU A 95 9.49 5.08 -20.99
N TYR A 96 10.83 5.04 -21.00
CA TYR A 96 11.67 6.01 -21.70
C TYR A 96 12.02 5.59 -23.14
N SER A 97 11.67 4.36 -23.54
CA SER A 97 11.95 3.82 -24.87
C SER A 97 10.80 4.12 -25.85
N LYS A 98 11.02 5.02 -26.81
CA LYS A 98 10.03 5.34 -27.88
C LYS A 98 9.56 4.10 -28.66
N PRO A 99 10.44 3.17 -29.06
CA PRO A 99 10.01 1.93 -29.71
C PRO A 99 9.08 1.09 -28.83
N TYR A 100 9.37 0.99 -27.54
CA TYR A 100 8.53 0.27 -26.58
C TYR A 100 7.14 0.91 -26.44
N LEU A 101 7.09 2.24 -26.30
CA LEU A 101 5.83 2.99 -26.21
C LEU A 101 4.96 2.79 -27.47
N SER A 102 5.57 2.86 -28.66
CA SER A 102 4.85 2.64 -29.92
C SER A 102 4.35 1.19 -30.06
N TRP A 103 5.09 0.23 -29.51
CA TRP A 103 4.71 -1.16 -29.52
C TRP A 103 3.58 -1.46 -28.53
N ILE A 104 3.66 -0.97 -27.29
CA ILE A 104 2.65 -1.23 -26.25
C ILE A 104 1.29 -0.61 -26.60
N GLU A 105 1.27 0.54 -27.29
CA GLU A 105 0.04 1.13 -27.83
C GLU A 105 -0.66 0.20 -28.83
N LYS A 106 0.10 -0.41 -29.75
CA LYS A 106 -0.43 -1.38 -30.71
C LYS A 106 -0.93 -2.65 -30.03
N VAL A 107 -0.23 -3.12 -28.99
CA VAL A 107 -0.66 -4.28 -28.20
C VAL A 107 -2.00 -3.98 -27.51
N ARG A 108 -2.10 -2.84 -26.82
CA ARG A 108 -3.34 -2.41 -26.14
C ARG A 108 -4.52 -2.26 -27.10
N ALA A 109 -4.28 -1.72 -28.29
CA ALA A 109 -5.33 -1.59 -29.31
C ALA A 109 -5.87 -2.94 -29.80
N ARG A 110 -5.03 -3.99 -29.83
CA ARG A 110 -5.46 -5.35 -30.21
C ARG A 110 -6.16 -6.10 -29.08
N GLU A 111 -5.66 -5.97 -27.85
CA GLU A 111 -6.18 -6.72 -26.70
C GLU A 111 -7.46 -6.11 -26.12
N GLY A 112 -7.80 -4.87 -26.48
CA GLY A 112 -8.99 -4.20 -25.98
C GLY A 112 -8.93 -3.92 -24.47
N LYS A 113 -10.09 -3.59 -23.87
CA LYS A 113 -10.19 -3.47 -22.40
C LYS A 113 -10.06 -4.87 -21.79
N GLN A 114 -8.98 -5.11 -21.07
CA GLN A 114 -8.85 -6.31 -20.24
C GLN A 114 -9.83 -6.20 -19.06
N ASP A 115 -10.62 -7.24 -18.81
CA ASP A 115 -11.49 -7.34 -17.63
C ASP A 115 -10.66 -7.66 -16.38
N GLU A 116 -10.53 -6.70 -15.47
CA GLU A 116 -9.74 -6.84 -14.22
C GLU A 116 -10.27 -7.96 -13.30
N THR A 117 -11.57 -8.27 -13.38
CA THR A 117 -12.22 -9.35 -12.61
C THR A 117 -11.68 -10.74 -12.92
N LYS A 118 -10.97 -10.94 -14.04
CA LYS A 118 -10.39 -12.25 -14.41
C LYS A 118 -9.11 -12.59 -13.65
N HIS A 119 -8.46 -11.61 -13.02
CA HIS A 119 -7.18 -11.80 -12.33
C HIS A 119 -7.31 -12.11 -10.83
N TYR A 120 -8.48 -11.87 -10.24
CA TYR A 120 -8.75 -12.10 -8.82
C TYR A 120 -9.66 -13.30 -8.64
N THR A 121 -9.27 -14.47 -9.14
CA THR A 121 -9.95 -15.70 -8.76
C THR A 121 -9.62 -16.02 -7.30
N ALA A 122 -10.62 -16.51 -6.54
CA ALA A 122 -10.45 -16.87 -5.14
C ALA A 122 -9.25 -17.82 -4.92
N ASP A 123 -8.94 -18.63 -5.93
CA ASP A 123 -7.82 -19.59 -5.96
C ASP A 123 -6.44 -18.92 -5.88
N ILE A 124 -6.30 -17.67 -6.34
CA ILE A 124 -5.04 -16.89 -6.30
C ILE A 124 -4.90 -16.14 -4.98
N LEU A 125 -6.02 -15.72 -4.38
CA LEU A 125 -6.05 -14.96 -3.12
C LEU A 125 -5.88 -15.85 -1.89
N VAL A 126 -6.35 -17.10 -1.96
CA VAL A 126 -6.23 -18.04 -0.86
C VAL A 126 -4.87 -18.71 -0.92
N ARG A 127 -4.01 -18.45 0.08
CA ARG A 127 -2.81 -19.27 0.31
C ARG A 127 -3.26 -20.72 0.48
N LYS A 128 -2.92 -21.57 -0.49
CA LYS A 128 -3.12 -23.01 -0.39
C LYS A 128 -2.50 -23.48 0.94
N PRO A 129 -3.30 -24.07 1.86
CA PRO A 129 -2.74 -24.57 3.11
C PRO A 129 -1.65 -25.58 2.77
N ARG A 130 -0.45 -25.41 3.33
CA ARG A 130 0.66 -26.35 3.13
C ARG A 130 0.19 -27.72 3.60
N SER A 131 -0.08 -28.63 2.67
CA SER A 131 -0.46 -30.02 2.93
C SER A 131 0.76 -30.87 3.32
N GLY A 132 1.59 -30.34 4.23
CA GLY A 132 2.81 -30.96 4.69
C GLY A 132 3.15 -30.37 6.04
N GLY A 133 2.83 -31.10 7.10
CA GLY A 133 3.16 -30.72 8.46
C GLY A 133 4.67 -30.59 8.63
N LEU A 134 5.15 -29.39 8.95
CA LEU A 134 6.43 -29.29 9.64
C LEU A 134 6.21 -29.71 11.10
N PRO A 135 7.17 -30.41 11.72
CA PRO A 135 7.11 -30.70 13.16
C PRO A 135 7.17 -29.37 13.91
N SER A 136 6.06 -29.03 14.58
CA SER A 136 5.96 -27.88 15.45
C SER A 136 6.72 -28.17 16.74
N SER A 137 7.80 -27.41 16.99
CA SER A 137 8.45 -27.33 18.31
C SER A 137 7.79 -26.27 19.19
N GLN A 138 6.46 -26.15 19.14
CA GLN A 138 5.74 -25.24 20.04
C GLN A 138 5.42 -25.96 21.34
N SER A 139 5.93 -25.42 22.44
CA SER A 139 5.49 -25.78 23.78
C SER A 139 4.02 -25.40 23.93
N THR A 140 3.17 -26.42 24.09
CA THR A 140 1.80 -26.24 24.57
C THR A 140 1.87 -25.58 25.95
N LEU A 141 1.41 -24.34 26.07
CA LEU A 141 1.14 -23.73 27.36
C LEU A 141 -0.01 -24.50 28.01
N SER A 142 0.30 -25.31 29.03
CA SER A 142 -0.68 -26.06 29.80
C SER A 142 -1.36 -25.13 30.80
N PHE A 143 -2.60 -24.74 30.50
CA PHE A 143 -3.47 -24.15 31.51
C PHE A 143 -3.99 -25.27 32.44
N PRO A 144 -3.99 -25.07 33.77
CA PRO A 144 -4.55 -26.04 34.69
C PRO A 144 -6.05 -26.22 34.41
N ARG A 145 -6.43 -27.45 34.08
CA ARG A 145 -7.80 -27.88 33.81
C ARG A 145 -8.56 -27.91 35.14
N GLN A 146 -9.29 -26.84 35.46
CA GLN A 146 -10.28 -26.91 36.54
C GLN A 146 -11.38 -27.91 36.15
N GLY A 147 -11.83 -28.67 37.15
CA GLY A 147 -12.63 -29.88 37.02
C GLY A 147 -13.82 -29.79 36.08
N SER A 148 -14.01 -30.86 35.32
CA SER A 148 -15.16 -31.08 34.45
C SER A 148 -16.44 -31.24 35.25
N LEU A 149 -17.40 -30.33 35.10
CA LEU A 149 -18.80 -30.59 35.36
C LEU A 149 -19.42 -31.36 34.17
N PRO A 150 -20.34 -32.30 34.39
CA PRO A 150 -20.94 -33.09 33.31
C PRO A 150 -21.85 -32.21 32.44
N ARG A 151 -21.60 -32.26 31.13
CA ARG A 151 -22.32 -31.50 30.10
C ARG A 151 -23.59 -32.25 29.69
N PRO A 152 -24.80 -31.70 29.86
CA PRO A 152 -26.01 -32.33 29.35
C PRO A 152 -26.17 -32.06 27.84
N GLY A 153 -26.61 -33.09 27.11
CA GLY A 153 -27.48 -33.01 25.93
C GLY A 153 -27.04 -32.18 24.73
N ARG A 154 -26.60 -32.88 23.67
CA ARG A 154 -26.49 -32.36 22.30
C ARG A 154 -27.85 -31.83 21.82
N GLN A 155 -27.97 -30.51 21.62
CA GLN A 155 -29.09 -29.90 20.88
C GLN A 155 -28.54 -29.14 19.66
N SER A 156 -29.30 -29.16 18.57
CA SER A 156 -28.87 -28.75 17.24
C SER A 156 -28.62 -27.24 17.15
N VAL A 157 -27.67 -26.88 16.28
CA VAL A 157 -27.31 -25.49 15.99
C VAL A 157 -28.53 -24.77 15.41
N ARG A 158 -28.96 -23.68 16.06
CA ARG A 158 -30.00 -22.78 15.55
C ARG A 158 -29.32 -21.76 14.63
N ALA A 159 -29.73 -21.71 13.36
CA ALA A 159 -29.25 -20.71 12.42
C ALA A 159 -29.67 -19.30 12.87
N LEU A 160 -28.74 -18.34 12.83
CA LEU A 160 -29.04 -16.94 13.07
C LEU A 160 -29.60 -16.30 11.79
N PRO A 161 -30.73 -15.58 11.84
CA PRO A 161 -31.21 -14.80 10.72
C PRO A 161 -30.38 -13.51 10.58
N THR A 162 -30.09 -13.16 9.32
CA THR A 162 -29.56 -11.86 8.89
C THR A 162 -30.61 -10.79 9.15
N ASN A 163 -30.28 -9.78 9.97
CA ASN A 163 -31.12 -8.60 10.11
C ASN A 163 -30.35 -7.40 9.58
N ASP A 164 -30.81 -6.89 8.44
CA ASP A 164 -30.42 -5.63 7.85
C ASP A 164 -31.15 -4.52 8.59
N TYR A 165 -30.44 -3.74 9.42
CA TYR A 165 -30.94 -2.46 9.92
C TYR A 165 -29.75 -1.62 10.40
N TYR A 166 -29.19 -0.79 9.51
CA TYR A 166 -28.33 0.32 9.91
C TYR A 166 -29.26 1.51 10.18
N ASP A 167 -29.39 1.85 11.46
CA ASP A 167 -30.04 3.06 11.95
C ASP A 167 -28.94 4.13 12.01
N ASP A 168 -28.83 4.92 10.95
CA ASP A 168 -28.11 6.19 10.96
C ASP A 168 -29.05 7.22 11.62
N GLU A 169 -28.79 7.63 12.85
CA GLU A 169 -29.10 8.99 13.33
C GLU A 169 -28.42 9.26 14.70
N GLU A 170 -27.81 10.44 14.77
CA GLU A 170 -27.51 11.26 15.96
C GLU A 170 -26.42 10.82 16.97
N LEU A 171 -25.22 11.38 16.81
CA LEU A 171 -24.40 11.85 17.94
C LEU A 171 -23.58 13.10 17.56
N PHE A 172 -24.26 14.25 17.50
CA PHE A 172 -23.60 15.55 17.65
C PHE A 172 -23.69 15.94 19.12
N GLU A 173 -22.61 15.77 19.88
CA GLU A 173 -22.47 16.45 21.17
C GLU A 173 -21.88 17.85 20.93
N ASP A 174 -22.70 18.82 21.30
CA ASP A 174 -22.50 20.26 21.32
C ASP A 174 -21.37 20.64 22.28
N VAL A 175 -20.24 21.15 21.77
CA VAL A 175 -19.20 21.78 22.59
C VAL A 175 -19.24 23.28 22.34
N GLY A 176 -20.09 23.95 23.12
CA GLY A 176 -20.17 25.41 23.16
C GLY A 176 -18.85 26.03 23.64
N PHE A 177 -18.37 27.04 22.93
CA PHE A 177 -17.33 27.94 23.39
C PHE A 177 -17.93 29.36 23.43
N GLU A 178 -18.04 29.91 24.63
CA GLU A 178 -18.43 31.31 24.84
C GLU A 178 -17.21 32.26 24.68
N PRO A 179 -17.45 33.56 24.43
CA PRO A 179 -16.65 34.40 23.52
C PRO A 179 -15.31 34.92 24.05
#